data_AF-A0A084W107-F1
#
_entry.id   AF-A0A084W107-F1
#
_cell.length_a   1.000
_cell.length_b   1.000
_cell.length_c   1.000
_cell.angle_alpha   90.00
_cell.angle_beta   90.00
_cell.angle_gamma   90.00
#
_symmetry.space_group_name_H-M   'P 1'
#
loop_
_entity.id
_entity.type
_entity.pdbx_description
1 polymer ?
#
loop_
_entity_poly.entity_id
_entity_poly.type
_entity_poly.pdbx_seq_one_letter_code
_entity_poly.pdbx_strand_id
1 'polypeptide(L)'
;MGYRIASKDKQQVLQHLDHREKNGYERHSVKFYPFPWSQQQLNDPQPILLYVATQDNPSFAGHNDELETIAEQILISAGQSGKNPEYVYKLAEAMRSLYPGEEDDHLFELEKILLKRDQSSTDGDINRSELSKEG
;
A
#
# COMPACT_ATOMS: atom_id res chain seq x y z
N MET A 1 8.32 -7.11 4.38
CA MET A 1 8.25 -8.24 5.35
C MET A 1 8.26 -9.57 4.60
N GLY A 2 8.79 -10.64 5.20
CA GLY A 2 8.69 -12.00 4.68
C GLY A 2 7.98 -12.91 5.69
N TYR A 3 7.10 -13.79 5.21
CA TYR A 3 6.36 -14.74 6.05
C TYR A 3 6.76 -16.18 5.72
N ARG A 4 7.07 -16.97 6.75
CA ARG A 4 7.36 -18.39 6.60
C ARG A 4 6.08 -19.20 6.79
N ILE A 5 5.68 -19.93 5.77
CA ILE A 5 4.55 -20.86 5.83
C ILE A 5 5.07 -22.23 6.29
N ALA A 6 4.41 -22.85 7.26
CA ALA A 6 4.74 -24.20 7.69
C ALA A 6 4.55 -25.20 6.54
N SER A 7 5.45 -26.17 6.39
CA SER A 7 5.44 -27.09 5.25
C SER A 7 4.12 -27.83 5.05
N LYS A 8 3.44 -28.18 6.15
CA LYS A 8 2.13 -28.85 6.15
C LYS A 8 0.99 -27.98 5.60
N ASP A 9 1.09 -26.66 5.74
CA ASP A 9 0.04 -25.71 5.37
C ASP A 9 0.33 -25.05 4.01
N LYS A 10 1.52 -25.28 3.45
CA LYS A 10 2.02 -24.61 2.24
C LYS A 10 1.04 -24.68 1.08
N GLN A 11 0.52 -25.86 0.77
CA GLN A 11 -0.39 -26.03 -0.37
C GLN A 11 -1.69 -25.25 -0.17
N GLN A 12 -2.30 -25.36 1.02
CA GLN A 12 -3.56 -24.69 1.33
C GLN A 12 -3.41 -23.16 1.30
N VAL A 13 -2.36 -22.64 1.93
CA VAL A 13 -2.08 -21.19 1.94
C VAL A 13 -1.83 -20.68 0.53
N LEU A 14 -1.04 -21.42 -0.28
CA LEU A 14 -0.77 -21.03 -1.67
C LEU A 14 -2.04 -21.03 -2.53
N GLN A 15 -2.92 -22.03 -2.38
CA GLN A 15 -4.21 -22.05 -3.08
C GLN A 15 -5.12 -20.88 -2.68
N HIS A 16 -5.14 -20.53 -1.39
CA HIS A 16 -5.90 -19.38 -0.91
C HIS A 16 -5.36 -18.06 -1.49
N LEU A 17 -4.04 -17.89 -1.48
CA LEU A 17 -3.39 -16.72 -2.08
C LEU A 17 -3.64 -16.64 -3.59
N ASP A 18 -3.55 -17.76 -4.32
CA ASP A 18 -3.89 -17.80 -5.76
C ASP A 18 -5.32 -17.34 -6.04
N HIS A 19 -6.27 -17.76 -5.20
CA HIS A 19 -7.64 -17.30 -5.35
C HIS A 19 -7.80 -15.81 -5.06
N ARG A 20 -7.07 -15.30 -4.06
CA ARG A 20 -7.12 -13.89 -3.68
C ARG A 20 -6.54 -13.00 -4.78
N GLU A 21 -5.41 -13.41 -5.37
CA GLU A 21 -4.67 -12.64 -6.37
C GLU A 21 -5.05 -12.99 -7.83
N LYS A 22 -6.20 -13.65 -8.03
CA LYS A 22 -6.71 -14.11 -9.33
C LYS A 22 -6.89 -13.02 -10.39
N ASN A 23 -6.85 -11.74 -9.99
CA ASN A 23 -6.98 -10.60 -10.88
C ASN A 23 -5.65 -10.30 -11.60
N GLY A 24 -5.02 -11.30 -12.21
CA GLY A 24 -3.85 -11.13 -13.08
C GLY A 24 -2.51 -10.91 -12.37
N TYR A 25 -2.38 -11.26 -11.09
CA TYR A 25 -1.07 -11.24 -10.44
C TYR A 25 -0.26 -12.50 -10.79
N GLU A 26 1.03 -12.31 -11.01
CA GLU A 26 2.00 -13.35 -11.29
C GLU A 26 2.88 -13.65 -10.08
N ARG A 27 3.36 -14.90 -10.00
CA ARG A 27 4.27 -15.36 -8.95
C ARG A 27 5.72 -15.22 -9.41
N HIS A 28 6.50 -14.46 -8.65
CA HIS A 28 7.94 -14.30 -8.88
C HIS A 28 8.74 -14.85 -7.70
N SER A 29 9.81 -15.58 -7.99
CA SER A 29 10.81 -15.92 -6.98
C SER A 29 11.88 -14.83 -6.96
N VAL A 30 12.01 -14.15 -5.83
CA VAL A 30 12.97 -13.04 -5.65
C VAL A 30 13.82 -13.26 -4.41
N LYS A 31 14.99 -12.65 -4.37
CA LYS A 31 15.89 -12.71 -3.22
C LYS A 31 15.49 -11.64 -2.19
N PHE A 32 15.11 -12.08 -1.00
CA PHE A 32 14.74 -11.22 0.12
C PHE A 32 15.94 -10.96 1.02
N TYR A 33 16.17 -9.70 1.34
CA TYR A 33 17.20 -9.25 2.28
C TYR A 33 16.49 -8.82 3.58
N PRO A 34 16.72 -9.50 4.71
CA PRO A 34 16.01 -9.15 5.94
C PRO A 34 16.53 -7.83 6.53
N PHE A 35 15.67 -7.11 7.25
CA PHE A 35 15.97 -5.85 7.94
C PHE A 35 15.94 -6.05 9.48
N PRO A 36 16.74 -5.30 10.26
CA PRO A 36 17.83 -4.43 9.82
C PRO A 36 18.99 -5.23 9.26
N TRP A 37 19.72 -4.65 8.30
CA TRP A 37 20.96 -5.27 7.87
C TRP A 37 21.97 -5.25 9.02
N SER A 38 22.55 -6.40 9.34
CA SER A 38 23.67 -6.44 10.29
C SER A 38 24.70 -7.47 9.86
N GLN A 39 25.98 -7.22 10.13
CA GLN A 39 27.05 -8.20 9.85
C GLN A 39 26.91 -9.47 10.71
N GLN A 40 26.13 -9.43 11.79
CA GLN A 40 25.84 -10.56 12.68
C GLN A 40 24.46 -11.17 12.42
N GLN A 41 23.80 -10.80 11.31
CA GLN A 41 22.45 -11.22 11.01
C GLN A 41 22.39 -12.73 10.82
N LEU A 42 21.60 -13.41 11.67
CA LEU A 42 21.45 -14.87 11.65
C LEU A 42 20.76 -15.41 10.39
N ASN A 43 20.07 -14.56 9.63
CA ASN A 43 19.30 -14.96 8.47
C ASN A 43 19.96 -14.42 7.20
N ASP A 44 20.63 -15.31 6.46
CA ASP A 44 21.11 -15.01 5.12
C ASP A 44 19.96 -14.62 4.19
N PRO A 45 20.20 -13.82 3.13
CA PRO A 45 19.19 -13.54 2.12
C PRO A 45 18.56 -14.82 1.57
N GLN A 46 17.23 -14.92 1.62
CA GLN A 46 16.48 -16.12 1.24
C GLN A 46 15.63 -15.88 -0.02
N PRO A 47 15.42 -16.90 -0.87
CA PRO A 47 14.39 -16.82 -1.90
C PRO A 47 13.00 -16.78 -1.26
N ILE A 48 12.17 -15.84 -1.70
CA ILE A 48 10.75 -15.74 -1.33
C ILE A 48 9.88 -15.79 -2.58
N LEU A 49 8.58 -16.05 -2.36
CA LEU A 49 7.56 -15.93 -3.38
C LEU A 49 6.88 -14.55 -3.25
N LEU A 50 6.85 -13.79 -4.33
CA LEU A 50 6.22 -12.48 -4.43
C LEU A 50 5.07 -12.56 -5.45
N TYR A 51 3.94 -11.93 -5.14
CA TYR A 51 2.85 -11.73 -6.10
C TYR A 51 2.92 -10.31 -6.65
N VAL A 52 3.01 -10.16 -7.97
CA VAL A 52 3.15 -8.86 -8.63
C VAL A 52 2.18 -8.80 -9.82
N ALA A 53 1.45 -7.70 -9.95
CA ALA A 53 0.71 -7.39 -11.15
C ALA A 53 1.68 -6.80 -12.19
N THR A 54 1.82 -7.44 -13.34
CA THR A 54 2.62 -6.94 -14.46
C THR A 54 1.87 -5.84 -15.22
N GLN A 55 2.54 -5.16 -16.15
CA GLN A 55 1.90 -4.11 -16.97
C GLN A 55 0.77 -4.65 -17.86
N ASP A 56 0.75 -5.95 -18.13
CA ASP A 56 -0.30 -6.64 -18.88
C ASP A 56 -1.56 -6.90 -18.03
N ASN A 57 -1.51 -6.60 -16.73
CA ASN A 57 -2.65 -6.80 -15.84
C ASN A 57 -3.83 -5.88 -16.24
N PRO A 58 -5.06 -6.40 -16.41
CA PRO A 58 -6.21 -5.58 -16.79
C PRO A 58 -6.57 -4.46 -15.79
N SER A 59 -6.11 -4.56 -14.55
CA SER A 59 -6.26 -3.55 -13.50
C SER A 59 -5.07 -2.59 -13.40
N PHE A 60 -4.08 -2.71 -14.28
CA PHE A 60 -2.98 -1.74 -14.38
C PHE A 60 -3.54 -0.39 -14.85
N ALA A 61 -3.41 0.63 -14.02
CA ALA A 61 -3.96 1.97 -14.28
C ALA A 61 -3.20 2.76 -15.36
N GLY A 62 -2.19 2.16 -15.99
CA GLY A 62 -1.30 2.79 -16.95
C GLY A 62 -0.09 3.44 -16.28
N HIS A 63 0.70 4.17 -17.09
CA HIS A 63 1.96 4.80 -16.68
C HIS A 63 1.76 6.20 -16.09
N ASN A 64 0.56 6.50 -15.58
CA ASN A 64 0.30 7.82 -15.02
C ASN A 64 0.86 7.86 -13.58
N ASP A 65 2.17 8.07 -13.51
CA ASP A 65 2.95 8.07 -12.27
C ASP A 65 2.95 9.46 -11.59
N GLU A 66 2.10 10.38 -12.06
CA GLU A 66 1.95 11.70 -11.45
C GLU A 66 1.25 11.57 -10.09
N LEU A 67 1.98 11.88 -9.02
CA LEU A 67 1.51 11.80 -7.63
C LEU A 67 0.18 12.51 -7.40
N GLU A 68 -0.07 13.65 -8.05
CA GLU A 68 -1.32 14.39 -7.89
C GLU A 68 -2.52 13.65 -8.47
N THR A 69 -2.36 13.02 -9.63
CA THR A 69 -3.42 12.19 -10.24
C THR A 69 -3.70 10.96 -9.38
N ILE A 70 -2.65 10.31 -8.87
CA ILE A 70 -2.78 9.16 -7.96
C ILE A 70 -3.51 9.60 -6.68
N ALA A 71 -3.14 10.74 -6.09
CA ALA A 71 -3.77 11.25 -4.88
C ALA A 71 -5.26 11.55 -5.07
N GLU A 72 -5.65 12.15 -6.20
CA GLU A 72 -7.06 12.42 -6.52
C GLU A 72 -7.88 11.14 -6.58
N GLN A 73 -7.38 10.13 -7.28
CA GLN A 73 -8.05 8.84 -7.36
C GLN A 73 -8.17 8.20 -5.98
N ILE A 74 -7.11 8.24 -5.16
CA ILE A 74 -7.12 7.66 -3.81
C ILE A 74 -8.15 8.36 -2.92
N LEU A 75 -8.22 9.69 -2.91
CA LEU A 75 -9.13 10.46 -2.05
C LEU A 75 -10.61 10.11 -2.26
N ILE A 76 -11.02 9.87 -3.51
CA ILE A 76 -12.42 9.57 -3.84
C ILE A 76 -12.76 8.07 -3.76
N SER A 77 -11.76 7.20 -3.61
CA SER A 77 -11.94 5.75 -3.68
C SER A 77 -12.29 5.13 -2.34
N ALA A 78 -13.28 4.25 -2.33
CA ALA A 78 -13.64 3.41 -1.19
C ALA A 78 -14.09 2.02 -1.66
N GLY A 79 -13.79 1.00 -0.86
CA GLY A 79 -14.19 -0.38 -1.12
C GLY A 79 -14.73 -1.06 0.13
N GLN A 80 -14.95 -2.37 0.05
CA GLN A 80 -15.44 -3.18 1.17
C GLN A 80 -14.51 -3.13 2.40
N SER A 81 -13.22 -2.83 2.19
CA SER A 81 -12.20 -2.72 3.23
C SER A 81 -12.07 -1.32 3.85
N GLY A 82 -12.87 -0.33 3.39
CA GLY A 82 -12.82 1.05 3.86
C GLY A 82 -12.36 2.04 2.79
N LYS A 83 -12.02 3.27 3.22
CA LYS A 83 -11.53 4.33 2.34
C LYS A 83 -10.08 4.06 1.91
N ASN A 84 -9.75 4.38 0.67
CA ASN A 84 -8.40 4.16 0.14
C ASN A 84 -7.30 5.04 0.79
N PRO A 85 -7.55 6.30 1.22
CA PRO A 85 -6.53 7.09 1.93
C PRO A 85 -6.07 6.41 3.23
N GLU A 86 -6.98 5.75 3.96
CA GLU A 86 -6.62 5.04 5.20
C GLU A 86 -5.62 3.90 4.94
N TYR A 87 -5.69 3.26 3.78
CA TYR A 87 -4.72 2.23 3.40
C TYR A 87 -3.32 2.83 3.28
N VAL A 88 -3.19 3.98 2.59
CA VAL A 88 -1.90 4.67 2.43
C VAL A 88 -1.35 5.13 3.77
N TYR A 89 -2.18 5.72 4.63
CA TYR A 89 -1.76 6.17 5.97
C TYR A 89 -1.24 5.01 6.83
N LYS A 90 -1.96 3.89 6.86
CA LYS A 90 -1.54 2.69 7.61
C LYS A 90 -0.25 2.09 7.05
N LEU A 91 -0.06 2.15 5.73
CA LEU A 91 1.16 1.67 5.09
C LEU A 91 2.37 2.56 5.45
N ALA A 92 2.22 3.88 5.38
CA ALA A 92 3.25 4.84 5.76
C ALA A 92 3.63 4.73 7.24
N GLU A 93 2.64 4.59 8.13
CA GLU A 93 2.85 4.33 9.56
C GLU A 93 3.61 3.01 9.80
N ALA A 94 3.21 1.93 9.12
CA ALA A 94 3.87 0.64 9.22
C ALA A 94 5.33 0.69 8.74
N MET A 95 5.61 1.42 7.65
CA MET A 95 6.98 1.60 7.15
C MET A 95 7.86 2.31 8.19
N ARG A 96 7.40 3.45 8.73
CA ARG A 96 8.14 4.17 9.78
C ARG A 96 8.38 3.34 11.04
N SER A 97 7.40 2.53 11.42
CA SER A 97 7.45 1.74 12.65
C SER A 97 8.32 0.48 12.53
N LEU A 98 8.23 -0.23 11.41
CA LEU A 98 8.90 -1.52 11.21
C LEU A 98 10.29 -1.38 10.58
N TYR A 99 10.52 -0.32 9.81
CA TYR A 99 11.75 -0.08 9.06
C TYR A 99 12.29 1.33 9.31
N PRO A 100 12.62 1.67 10.57
CA PRO A 100 13.13 3.00 10.90
C PRO A 100 14.43 3.29 10.14
N GLY A 101 14.47 4.44 9.45
CA GLY A 101 15.61 4.88 8.64
C GLY A 101 15.56 4.46 7.18
N GLU A 102 14.61 3.62 6.77
CA GLU A 102 14.33 3.36 5.36
C GLU A 102 13.35 4.41 4.82
N GLU A 103 13.69 5.00 3.68
CA GLU A 103 12.87 6.03 3.03
C GLU A 103 12.24 5.49 1.74
N ASP A 104 10.93 5.67 1.63
CA ASP A 104 10.14 5.46 0.41
C ASP A 104 9.56 6.81 0.01
N ASP A 105 10.31 7.55 -0.81
CA ASP A 105 9.98 8.92 -1.21
C ASP A 105 8.58 8.99 -1.82
N HIS A 106 8.26 8.06 -2.72
CA HIS A 106 6.98 8.03 -3.40
C HIS A 106 5.82 7.85 -2.41
N LEU A 107 5.92 6.89 -1.48
CA LEU A 107 4.88 6.67 -0.48
C LEU A 107 4.69 7.88 0.44
N PHE A 108 5.79 8.48 0.94
CA PHE A 108 5.70 9.58 1.89
C PHE A 108 5.29 10.91 1.24
N GLU A 109 5.69 11.16 0.00
CA GLU A 109 5.19 12.30 -0.78
C GLU A 109 3.70 12.16 -1.06
N LEU A 110 3.25 10.96 -1.46
CA LEU A 110 1.83 10.67 -1.68
C LEU A 110 1.01 10.88 -0.40
N GLU A 111 1.46 10.33 0.73
CA GLU A 111 0.81 10.52 2.04
C GLU A 111 0.68 12.01 2.40
N LYS A 112 1.75 12.79 2.19
CA LYS A 112 1.75 14.25 2.46
C LYS A 112 0.72 15.00 1.62
N ILE A 113 0.60 14.66 0.33
CA ILE A 113 -0.41 15.25 -0.56
C ILE A 113 -1.81 14.92 -0.05
N LEU A 114 -2.06 13.65 0.29
CA LEU A 114 -3.35 13.18 0.81
C LEU A 114 -3.75 13.92 2.09
N LEU A 115 -2.86 13.99 3.09
CA LEU A 115 -3.14 14.67 4.36
C LEU A 115 -3.48 16.15 4.17
N LYS A 116 -2.75 16.85 3.29
CA LYS A 116 -3.01 18.27 3.00
C LYS A 116 -4.40 18.48 2.40
N ARG A 117 -4.81 17.61 1.47
CA ARG A 117 -6.09 17.71 0.75
C ARG A 117 -7.29 17.25 1.62
N ASP A 118 -7.10 16.22 2.44
CA ASP A 118 -8.13 15.68 3.34
C ASP A 118 -8.50 16.71 4.44
N GLN A 119 -7.50 17.42 4.99
CA GLN A 119 -7.71 18.53 5.94
C GLN A 119 -8.43 19.72 5.30
N SER A 120 -8.12 20.05 4.04
CA SER A 120 -8.79 21.15 3.33
C SER A 120 -10.27 20.86 3.03
N SER A 121 -10.67 19.59 2.99
CA SER A 121 -12.06 19.17 2.76
C SER A 121 -12.90 19.29 4.04
N THR A 122 -12.30 19.09 5.21
CA THR A 122 -12.99 19.21 6.50
C THR A 122 -13.24 20.67 6.92
N ASP A 123 -12.35 21.59 6.53
CA ASP A 123 -12.48 23.03 6.84
C ASP A 123 -13.48 23.76 5.90
N GLY A 124 -13.70 23.22 4.69
CA GLY A 124 -14.68 23.73 3.72
C GLY A 124 -16.13 23.38 4.05
N ASP A 125 -16.38 22.23 4.68
CA ASP A 125 -17.72 21.79 5.07
C ASP A 125 -18.23 22.54 6.32
N ILE A 126 -17.33 22.95 7.23
CA ILE A 126 -17.70 23.78 8.40
C ILE A 126 -18.21 25.15 7.92
N ASN A 127 -17.53 25.79 6.97
CA ASN A 127 -17.95 27.09 6.43
C ASN A 127 -19.26 27.03 5.63
N ARG A 128 -19.56 25.94 4.92
CA ARG A 128 -20.84 25.79 4.18
C ARG A 128 -22.05 25.59 5.09
N SER A 129 -21.85 24.99 6.26
CA SER A 129 -22.93 24.73 7.22
C SER A 129 -23.40 25.99 7.97
N GLU A 130 -22.55 27.00 8.11
CA GLU A 130 -22.91 28.29 8.73
C GLU A 130 -23.64 29.23 7.76
N LEU A 131 -23.37 29.14 6.45
CA LEU A 131 -24.01 29.97 5.42
C LEU A 131 -25.44 29.55 5.05
N SER A 132 -25.93 28.38 5.51
CA SER A 132 -27.30 27.90 5.23
C SER A 132 -28.30 28.17 6.37
N LYS A 133 -27.93 28.92 7.41
CA LYS A 133 -28.85 29.30 8.51
C LYS A 133 -29.38 30.74 8.43
N GLU A 134 -28.98 31.50 7.42
CA GLU A 134 -29.53 32.83 7.12
C GLU A 134 -30.24 32.78 5.76
N GLY A 135 -31.48 32.28 5.75
CA GLY A 135 -32.35 32.22 4.57
C GLY A 135 -33.79 31.97 4.95
#